data_AF-A0A4Y2PMV1-F1
#
_entry.id   AF-A0A4Y2PMV1-F1
#
_cell.length_a   1.000
_cell.length_b   1.000
_cell.length_c   1.000
_cell.angle_alpha   90.00
_cell.angle_beta   90.00
_cell.angle_gamma   90.00
#
_symmetry.space_group_name_H-M   'P 1'
#
loop_
_entity.id
_entity.type
_entity.pdbx_description
1 polymer ?
#
loop_
_entity_poly.entity_id
_entity_poly.type
_entity_poly.pdbx_seq_one_letter_code
_entity_poly.pdbx_strand_id
1 'polypeptide(L)'
;MAVLDIYQSRLKERCRRKWLIKEYGLLNMKRNLEDTKRYAILGSGFLDTMKPLMHLFTPHKFYKFMEGVLWEHKAKQRIQLLQECRSAGITRSHSVSTYLRLKRKQEENKRRNKRTALDEVLSRIKDEGSCHNLIRKQVLKDGPSEGGPGRRPAPPLNIATMLGFDKLASKERD
;
A
#
# COMPACT_ATOMS: atom_id res chain seq x y z
N MET A 1 53.84 -21.74 -21.79
CA MET A 1 52.64 -21.25 -22.51
C MET A 1 51.43 -21.12 -21.61
N ALA A 2 51.00 -22.16 -20.88
CA ALA A 2 49.79 -22.14 -20.03
C ALA A 2 49.64 -20.97 -19.04
N VAL A 3 50.73 -20.52 -18.40
CA VAL A 3 50.69 -19.38 -17.46
C VAL A 3 50.34 -18.06 -18.15
N LEU A 4 50.87 -17.85 -19.37
CA LEU A 4 50.54 -16.66 -20.17
C LEU A 4 49.08 -16.68 -20.63
N ASP A 5 48.56 -17.85 -21.00
CA ASP A 5 47.16 -18.02 -21.40
C ASP A 5 46.20 -17.75 -20.24
N ILE A 6 46.53 -18.24 -19.04
CA ILE A 6 45.79 -17.93 -17.81
C ILE A 6 45.81 -16.42 -17.54
N TYR A 7 46.96 -15.77 -17.65
CA TYR A 7 47.06 -14.32 -17.44
C TYR A 7 46.22 -13.53 -18.45
N GLN A 8 46.32 -13.86 -19.74
CA GLN A 8 45.55 -13.21 -20.81
C GLN A 8 44.04 -13.42 -20.64
N SER A 9 43.60 -14.63 -20.28
CA SER A 9 42.17 -14.90 -20.02
C SER A 9 41.62 -14.06 -18.87
N ARG A 10 42.38 -13.90 -17.78
CA ARG A 10 42.01 -13.03 -16.65
C ARG A 10 41.95 -11.56 -17.06
N LEU A 11 42.88 -11.09 -17.88
CA LEU A 11 42.89 -9.72 -18.36
C LEU A 11 41.68 -9.44 -19.26
N LYS A 12 41.36 -10.36 -20.19
CA LYS A 12 40.16 -10.30 -21.04
C LYS A 12 38.89 -10.25 -20.19
N GLU A 13 38.78 -11.11 -19.17
CA GLU A 13 37.60 -11.13 -18.30
C GLU A 13 37.48 -9.83 -17.48
N ARG A 14 38.58 -9.25 -17.00
CA ARG A 14 38.57 -7.95 -16.32
C ARG A 14 38.10 -6.82 -17.23
N CYS A 15 38.59 -6.79 -18.48
CA CYS A 15 38.14 -5.83 -19.49
C CYS A 15 36.64 -6.02 -19.78
N ARG A 16 36.19 -7.26 -19.96
CA ARG A 16 34.77 -7.60 -20.19
C ARG A 16 33.87 -7.07 -19.08
N ARG A 17 34.24 -7.28 -17.80
CA ARG A 17 33.45 -6.80 -16.65
C ARG A 17 33.37 -5.28 -16.59
N LYS A 18 34.50 -4.58 -16.82
CA LYS A 18 34.52 -3.11 -16.87
C LYS A 18 33.66 -2.57 -18.01
N TRP A 19 33.73 -3.21 -19.17
CA TRP A 19 32.89 -2.88 -20.33
C TRP A 19 31.40 -3.08 -19.99
N LEU A 20 31.03 -4.22 -19.41
CA LEU A 20 29.64 -4.49 -19.01
C LEU A 20 29.10 -3.44 -18.04
N ILE A 21 29.87 -3.10 -17.00
CA ILE A 21 29.48 -2.08 -16.00
C ILE A 21 29.24 -0.72 -16.65
N LYS A 22 30.11 -0.34 -17.60
CA LYS A 22 30.03 0.93 -18.33
C LYS A 22 28.82 0.96 -19.26
N GLU A 23 28.70 -0.04 -20.14
CA GLU A 23 27.68 -0.08 -21.21
C GLU A 23 26.26 -0.18 -20.66
N TYR A 24 26.08 -0.91 -19.56
CA TYR A 24 24.78 -1.04 -18.91
C TYR A 24 24.49 0.08 -17.90
N GLY A 25 25.42 1.01 -17.70
CA GLY A 25 25.23 2.13 -16.77
C GLY A 25 25.05 1.71 -15.32
N LEU A 26 25.64 0.58 -14.91
CA LEU A 26 25.51 0.00 -13.57
C LEU A 26 26.16 0.85 -12.46
N LEU A 27 26.93 1.88 -12.84
CA LEU A 27 27.51 2.85 -11.92
C LEU A 27 26.45 3.81 -11.33
N ASN A 28 25.32 3.99 -12.03
CA ASN A 28 24.29 4.94 -11.63
C ASN A 28 23.39 4.35 -10.54
N MET A 29 23.74 4.60 -9.27
CA MET A 29 22.98 4.07 -8.12
C MET A 29 21.50 4.47 -8.14
N LYS A 30 21.17 5.71 -8.51
CA LYS A 30 19.78 6.19 -8.61
C LYS A 30 18.97 5.38 -9.64
N ARG A 31 19.53 5.19 -10.83
CA ARG A 31 18.91 4.41 -11.91
C ARG A 31 18.71 2.95 -11.49
N ASN A 32 19.70 2.34 -10.87
CA ASN A 32 19.61 0.96 -10.38
C ASN A 32 18.49 0.80 -9.35
N LEU A 33 18.30 1.80 -8.46
CA LEU A 33 17.21 1.79 -7.49
C LEU A 33 15.84 1.94 -8.17
N GLU A 34 15.73 2.82 -9.17
CA GLU A 34 14.52 2.98 -9.98
C GLU A 34 14.15 1.69 -10.73
N ASP A 35 15.13 1.05 -11.37
CA ASP A 35 14.95 -0.24 -12.04
C ASP A 35 14.50 -1.30 -11.02
N THR A 36 15.12 -1.34 -9.84
CA THR A 36 14.72 -2.25 -8.75
C THR A 36 13.27 -2.07 -8.34
N LYS A 37 12.82 -0.81 -8.19
CA LYS A 37 11.42 -0.50 -7.87
C LYS A 37 10.47 -0.84 -9.02
N ARG A 38 10.87 -0.55 -10.26
CA ARG A 38 10.05 -0.77 -11.46
C ARG A 38 9.75 -2.26 -11.68
N TYR A 39 10.77 -3.09 -11.55
CA TYR A 39 10.64 -4.54 -11.75
C TYR A 39 10.26 -5.30 -10.48
N ALA A 40 10.04 -4.62 -9.35
CA ALA A 40 9.57 -5.25 -8.12
C ALA A 40 8.22 -5.99 -8.30
N ILE A 41 7.40 -5.54 -9.25
CA ILE A 41 6.09 -6.15 -9.59
C ILE A 41 6.27 -7.59 -10.10
N LEU A 42 7.41 -7.90 -10.71
CA LEU A 42 7.72 -9.23 -11.26
C LEU A 42 8.16 -10.24 -10.19
N GLY A 43 8.42 -9.79 -8.96
CA GLY A 43 8.84 -10.63 -7.84
C GLY A 43 10.19 -10.22 -7.24
N SER A 44 10.37 -10.49 -5.94
CA SER A 44 11.64 -10.29 -5.26
C SER A 44 12.71 -11.21 -5.84
N GLY A 45 13.81 -10.64 -6.33
CA GLY A 45 14.93 -11.40 -6.90
C GLY A 45 14.86 -11.67 -8.41
N PHE A 46 13.79 -11.26 -9.12
CA PHE A 46 13.72 -11.39 -10.58
C PHE A 46 14.87 -10.64 -11.29
N LEU A 47 15.23 -9.46 -10.79
CA LEU A 47 16.36 -8.74 -11.35
C LEU A 47 17.69 -9.45 -11.11
N ASP A 48 17.84 -10.14 -9.98
CA ASP A 48 19.08 -10.85 -9.67
C ASP A 48 19.26 -12.10 -10.55
N THR A 49 18.16 -12.74 -10.97
CA THR A 49 18.22 -13.81 -11.98
C THR A 49 18.48 -13.29 -13.39
N MET A 50 18.04 -12.08 -13.71
CA MET A 50 18.22 -11.46 -15.04
C MET A 50 19.59 -10.77 -15.21
N LYS A 51 20.18 -10.25 -14.14
CA LYS A 51 21.51 -9.58 -14.18
C LYS A 51 22.61 -10.44 -14.83
N PRO A 52 22.73 -11.75 -14.53
CA PRO A 52 23.64 -12.63 -15.26
C PRO A 52 23.41 -12.57 -16.76
N LEU A 53 22.17 -12.57 -17.25
CA LEU A 53 21.86 -12.59 -18.69
C LEU A 53 22.27 -11.32 -19.44
N MET A 54 22.62 -10.24 -18.74
CA MET A 54 23.12 -9.00 -19.35
C MET A 54 24.35 -9.25 -20.24
N HIS A 55 25.19 -10.23 -19.93
CA HIS A 55 26.36 -10.51 -20.78
C HIS A 55 26.01 -11.13 -22.15
N LEU A 56 24.79 -11.65 -22.31
CA LEU A 56 24.34 -12.31 -23.55
C LEU A 56 23.76 -11.31 -24.56
N PHE A 57 23.36 -10.12 -24.10
CA PHE A 57 22.66 -9.14 -24.91
C PHE A 57 23.48 -7.84 -25.05
N THR A 58 23.10 -7.03 -26.03
CA THR A 58 23.44 -5.60 -26.07
C THR A 58 22.55 -4.86 -25.06
N PRO A 59 23.01 -3.77 -24.41
CA PRO A 59 22.20 -3.03 -23.43
C PRO A 59 20.79 -2.71 -23.90
N HIS A 60 20.66 -2.18 -25.11
CA HIS A 60 19.35 -1.86 -25.70
C HIS A 60 18.42 -3.07 -25.80
N LYS A 61 18.93 -4.22 -26.26
CA LYS A 61 18.15 -5.46 -26.40
C LYS A 61 17.72 -6.01 -25.04
N PHE A 62 18.61 -5.96 -24.05
CA PHE A 62 18.30 -6.39 -22.69
C PHE A 62 17.18 -5.56 -22.08
N TYR A 63 17.26 -4.23 -22.13
CA TYR A 63 16.19 -3.37 -21.61
C TYR A 63 14.87 -3.56 -22.36
N LYS A 64 14.91 -3.72 -23.69
CA LYS A 64 13.71 -4.04 -24.47
C LYS A 64 13.07 -5.36 -24.05
N PHE A 65 13.88 -6.37 -23.77
CA PHE A 65 13.42 -7.67 -23.25
C PHE A 65 12.77 -7.51 -21.87
N MET A 66 13.44 -6.81 -20.94
CA MET A 66 12.92 -6.53 -19.59
C MET A 66 11.57 -5.79 -19.63
N GLU A 67 11.44 -4.80 -20.51
CA GLU A 67 10.16 -4.12 -20.74
C GLU A 67 9.09 -5.09 -21.27
N GLY A 68 9.44 -5.95 -22.23
CA GLY A 68 8.54 -6.96 -22.77
C GLY A 68 7.97 -7.87 -21.68
N VAL A 69 8.83 -8.38 -20.79
CA VAL A 69 8.42 -9.22 -19.65
C VAL A 69 7.51 -8.46 -18.68
N LEU A 70 7.81 -7.19 -18.40
CA LEU A 70 6.97 -6.34 -17.57
C LEU A 70 5.57 -6.14 -18.18
N TRP A 71 5.49 -5.90 -19.49
CA TRP A 71 4.21 -5.76 -20.20
C TRP A 71 3.41 -7.05 -20.23
N GLU A 72 4.08 -8.18 -20.46
CA GLU A 72 3.45 -9.51 -20.41
C GLU A 72 2.82 -9.75 -19.03
N HIS A 73 3.56 -9.45 -17.95
CA HIS A 73 3.05 -9.60 -16.59
C HIS A 73 1.82 -8.72 -16.33
N LYS A 74 1.86 -7.44 -16.73
CA LYS A 74 0.71 -6.52 -16.61
C LYS A 74 -0.49 -7.01 -17.42
N ALA A 75 -0.27 -7.55 -18.62
CA ALA A 75 -1.33 -8.11 -19.44
C ALA A 75 -1.97 -9.33 -18.77
N LYS A 76 -1.16 -10.25 -18.22
CA LYS A 76 -1.65 -11.39 -17.43
C LYS A 76 -2.48 -10.95 -16.22
N GLN A 77 -2.00 -9.98 -15.44
CA GLN A 77 -2.76 -9.40 -14.32
C GLN A 77 -4.10 -8.79 -14.79
N ARG A 78 -4.09 -8.08 -15.92
CA ARG A 78 -5.31 -7.48 -16.48
C ARG A 78 -6.31 -8.54 -16.91
N ILE A 79 -5.85 -9.62 -17.55
CA ILE A 79 -6.70 -10.74 -17.95
C ILE A 79 -7.33 -11.40 -16.73
N GLN A 80 -6.54 -11.69 -15.69
CA GLN A 80 -7.03 -12.25 -14.43
C GLN A 80 -8.10 -11.37 -13.78
N LEU A 81 -7.86 -10.06 -13.71
CA LEU A 81 -8.82 -9.10 -13.20
C LEU A 81 -10.14 -9.12 -14.00
N LEU A 82 -10.05 -9.17 -15.33
CA LEU A 82 -11.23 -9.22 -16.19
C LEU A 82 -12.01 -10.54 -16.03
N GLN A 83 -11.31 -11.66 -15.87
CA GLN A 83 -11.93 -12.95 -15.55
C GLN A 83 -12.67 -12.90 -14.22
N GLU A 84 -12.06 -12.34 -13.18
CA GLU A 84 -12.71 -12.13 -11.87
C GLU A 84 -13.97 -11.25 -12.00
N CYS A 85 -13.87 -10.14 -12.74
CA CYS A 85 -15.01 -9.26 -12.96
C CYS A 85 -16.16 -9.97 -13.68
N ARG A 86 -15.85 -10.81 -14.68
CA ARG A 86 -16.84 -11.62 -15.38
C ARG A 86 -17.49 -12.65 -14.45
N SER A 87 -16.72 -13.32 -13.61
CA SER A 87 -17.29 -14.25 -12.61
C SER A 87 -18.18 -13.55 -11.59
N ALA A 88 -17.93 -12.26 -11.31
CA ALA A 88 -18.77 -11.42 -10.46
C ALA A 88 -20.00 -10.84 -11.19
N GLY A 89 -20.23 -11.18 -12.46
CA GLY A 89 -21.36 -10.71 -13.26
C GLY A 89 -21.17 -9.32 -13.89
N ILE A 90 -19.95 -8.78 -13.90
CA ILE A 90 -19.68 -7.45 -14.45
C ILE A 90 -19.36 -7.58 -15.94
N THR A 91 -20.27 -7.08 -16.77
CA THR A 91 -20.17 -7.19 -18.24
C THR A 91 -19.65 -5.91 -18.89
N ARG A 92 -19.89 -4.73 -18.29
CA ARG A 92 -19.49 -3.43 -18.85
C ARG A 92 -18.13 -2.97 -18.32
N SER A 93 -17.32 -2.37 -19.20
CA SER A 93 -15.98 -1.88 -18.82
C SER A 93 -16.02 -0.74 -17.79
N HIS A 94 -16.96 0.19 -17.93
CA HIS A 94 -17.08 1.33 -17.01
C HIS A 94 -17.43 0.91 -15.56
N SER A 95 -18.13 -0.21 -15.38
CA SER A 95 -18.46 -0.75 -14.05
C SER A 95 -17.30 -1.44 -13.34
N VAL A 96 -16.19 -1.73 -14.04
CA VAL A 96 -15.01 -2.35 -13.41
C VAL A 96 -14.39 -1.42 -12.35
N SER A 97 -14.31 -0.11 -12.64
CA SER A 97 -13.73 0.87 -11.70
C SER A 97 -14.57 0.99 -10.42
N THR A 98 -15.91 1.06 -10.55
CA THR A 98 -16.81 1.13 -9.40
C THR A 98 -16.77 -0.16 -8.58
N TYR A 99 -16.74 -1.33 -9.23
CA TYR A 99 -16.58 -2.62 -8.58
C TYR A 99 -15.28 -2.70 -7.78
N LEU A 100 -14.14 -2.39 -8.38
CA LEU A 100 -12.85 -2.43 -7.69
C LEU A 100 -12.80 -1.52 -6.47
N ARG A 101 -13.42 -0.33 -6.57
CA ARG A 101 -13.55 0.60 -5.45
C ARG A 101 -14.40 0.03 -4.32
N LEU A 102 -15.54 -0.60 -4.65
CA LEU A 102 -16.41 -1.23 -3.66
C LEU A 102 -15.76 -2.45 -3.01
N LYS A 103 -15.11 -3.31 -3.82
CA LYS A 103 -14.34 -4.47 -3.35
C LYS A 103 -13.24 -4.04 -2.35
N ARG A 104 -12.47 -3.00 -2.68
CA ARG A 104 -11.46 -2.44 -1.77
C ARG A 104 -12.06 -1.94 -0.46
N LYS A 105 -13.18 -1.21 -0.52
CA LYS A 105 -13.89 -0.75 0.71
C LYS A 105 -14.38 -1.92 1.55
N GLN A 106 -14.93 -2.96 0.93
CA GLN A 106 -15.36 -4.17 1.63
C GLN A 106 -14.18 -4.89 2.30
N GLU A 107 -13.05 -5.04 1.61
CA GLU A 107 -11.84 -5.62 2.18
C GLU A 107 -11.28 -4.78 3.35
N GLU A 108 -11.28 -3.46 3.22
CA GLU A 108 -10.86 -2.56 4.29
C GLU A 108 -11.80 -2.67 5.51
N ASN A 109 -13.11 -2.68 5.30
CA ASN A 109 -14.09 -2.86 6.36
C ASN A 109 -13.96 -4.24 7.01
N LYS A 110 -13.73 -5.30 6.22
CA LYS A 110 -13.45 -6.64 6.76
C LYS A 110 -12.14 -6.64 7.55
N ARG A 111 -11.08 -5.96 7.12
CA ARG A 111 -9.83 -5.81 7.88
C ARG A 111 -10.05 -5.05 9.18
N ARG A 112 -10.81 -3.95 9.15
CA ARG A 112 -11.17 -3.18 10.34
C ARG A 112 -12.01 -4.01 11.31
N ASN A 113 -13.00 -4.74 10.81
CA ASN A 113 -13.86 -5.59 11.65
C ASN A 113 -13.14 -6.83 12.20
N LYS A 114 -12.11 -7.33 11.50
CA LYS A 114 -11.23 -8.40 11.99
C LYS A 114 -10.23 -7.92 13.05
N ARG A 115 -9.87 -6.63 13.05
CA ARG A 115 -9.16 -6.04 14.18
C ARG A 115 -10.14 -5.97 15.34
N THR A 116 -9.96 -6.84 16.32
CA THR A 116 -10.70 -6.75 17.57
C THR A 116 -10.30 -5.47 18.30
N ALA A 117 -11.19 -4.92 19.14
CA ALA A 117 -10.85 -3.75 19.98
C ALA A 117 -9.56 -3.98 20.79
N LEU A 118 -9.28 -5.23 21.16
CA LEU A 118 -8.05 -5.66 21.83
C LEU A 118 -6.82 -5.56 20.94
N ASP A 119 -6.90 -5.89 19.65
CA ASP A 119 -5.76 -5.80 18.70
C ASP A 119 -5.36 -4.33 18.46
N GLU A 120 -6.34 -3.42 18.44
CA GLU A 120 -6.07 -1.98 18.40
C GLU A 120 -5.39 -1.47 19.68
N VAL A 121 -5.80 -1.96 20.86
CA VAL A 121 -5.18 -1.60 22.15
C VAL A 121 -3.76 -2.17 22.25
N LEU A 122 -3.56 -3.45 21.94
CA LEU A 122 -2.27 -4.14 21.99
C LEU A 122 -1.24 -3.54 21.02
N SER A 123 -1.67 -3.17 19.80
CA SER A 123 -0.79 -2.48 18.84
C SER A 123 -0.31 -1.10 19.32
N ARG A 124 -1.10 -0.43 20.17
CA ARG A 124 -0.78 0.89 20.74
C ARG A 124 0.01 0.81 22.05
N ILE A 125 -0.03 -0.32 22.75
CA ILE A 125 0.77 -0.58 23.96
C ILE A 125 2.24 -0.83 23.64
N LYS A 126 2.54 -1.36 22.45
CA LYS A 126 3.90 -1.73 22.02
C LYS A 126 4.85 -0.53 21.85
N ASP A 127 4.31 0.69 21.80
CA ASP A 127 5.08 1.93 21.73
C ASP A 127 4.99 2.62 23.11
N GLU A 128 6.08 2.60 23.88
CA GLU A 128 6.13 3.11 25.25
C GLU A 128 5.63 4.57 25.34
N GLY A 129 5.95 5.39 24.33
CA GLY A 129 5.47 6.78 24.22
C GLY A 129 3.97 6.90 23.96
N SER A 130 3.36 5.94 23.26
CA SER A 130 1.92 5.92 23.00
C SER A 130 1.12 5.47 24.23
N CYS A 131 1.68 4.56 25.04
CA CYS A 131 1.17 4.21 26.37
C CYS A 131 1.19 5.42 27.33
N HIS A 132 2.32 6.13 27.41
CA HIS A 132 2.43 7.35 28.21
C HIS A 132 1.44 8.43 27.79
N ASN A 133 1.22 8.62 26.48
CA ASN A 133 0.23 9.58 25.98
C ASN A 133 -1.22 9.17 26.29
N LEU A 134 -1.52 7.88 26.38
CA LEU A 134 -2.85 7.36 26.73
C LEU A 134 -3.11 7.51 28.22
N ILE A 135 -2.16 7.09 29.06
CA ILE A 135 -2.21 7.31 30.52
C ILE A 135 -2.31 8.81 30.81
N ARG A 136 -1.54 9.65 30.12
CA ARG A 136 -1.65 11.11 30.23
C ARG A 136 -3.02 11.64 29.82
N LYS A 137 -3.61 11.12 28.73
CA LYS A 137 -4.98 11.49 28.32
C LYS A 137 -6.04 11.00 29.30
N GLN A 138 -5.85 9.86 29.95
CA GLN A 138 -6.74 9.35 30.99
C GLN A 138 -6.61 10.15 32.29
N VAL A 139 -5.39 10.49 32.71
CA VAL A 139 -5.12 11.36 33.86
C VAL A 139 -5.68 12.77 33.65
N LEU A 140 -5.62 13.31 32.43
CA LEU A 140 -6.28 14.58 32.08
C LEU A 140 -7.82 14.47 32.04
N LYS A 141 -8.36 13.25 31.94
CA LYS A 141 -9.80 12.97 31.90
C LYS A 141 -10.37 12.63 33.28
N ASP A 142 -9.55 12.05 34.16
CA ASP A 142 -9.92 11.55 35.49
C ASP A 142 -9.30 12.36 36.65
N GLY A 143 -8.58 13.46 36.37
CA GLY A 143 -8.20 14.44 37.38
C GLY A 143 -9.44 15.08 38.02
N PRO A 144 -9.35 15.60 39.26
CA PRO A 144 -10.46 16.29 39.89
C PRO A 144 -10.80 17.52 39.04
N SER A 145 -11.86 17.37 38.23
CA SER A 145 -12.47 18.46 37.50
C SER A 145 -13.18 19.38 38.49
N GLU A 146 -12.44 20.31 39.07
CA GLU A 146 -13.00 21.64 39.20
C GLU A 146 -13.20 22.18 37.77
N GLY A 147 -14.45 22.13 37.30
CA GLY A 147 -14.95 22.93 36.17
C GLY A 147 -14.38 22.66 34.77
N GLY A 148 -14.70 21.51 34.16
CA GLY A 148 -14.69 21.31 32.70
C GLY A 148 -16.02 20.68 32.24
N PRO A 149 -16.59 21.03 31.07
CA PRO A 149 -18.01 20.85 30.83
C PRO A 149 -18.34 19.37 30.65
N GLY A 150 -18.97 18.79 31.68
CA GLY A 150 -19.93 17.73 31.45
C GLY A 150 -20.86 18.16 30.32
N ARG A 151 -21.27 17.23 29.45
CA ARG A 151 -22.29 17.53 28.44
C ARG A 151 -23.42 18.23 29.16
N ARG A 152 -23.59 19.53 28.88
CA ARG A 152 -24.73 20.28 29.41
C ARG A 152 -25.97 19.50 28.95
N PRO A 153 -26.94 19.22 29.84
CA PRO A 153 -28.20 18.66 29.39
C PRO A 153 -28.71 19.54 28.25
N ALA A 154 -29.14 18.89 27.15
CA ALA A 154 -29.63 19.64 26.00
C ALA A 154 -30.73 20.60 26.47
N PRO A 155 -30.72 21.86 26.03
CA PRO A 155 -31.82 22.77 26.34
C PRO A 155 -33.14 22.14 25.86
N PRO A 156 -34.23 22.26 26.64
CA PRO A 156 -35.51 21.66 26.28
C PRO A 156 -35.94 22.14 24.91
N LEU A 157 -36.46 21.21 24.10
CA LEU A 157 -36.87 21.49 22.73
C LEU A 157 -38.12 22.38 22.76
N ASN A 158 -38.04 23.56 22.14
CA ASN A 158 -39.21 24.43 22.03
C ASN A 158 -40.20 23.85 21.00
N ILE A 159 -41.20 23.15 21.51
CA ILE A 159 -42.23 22.47 20.71
C ILE A 159 -43.42 23.38 20.33
N ALA A 160 -43.45 24.63 20.78
CA ALA A 160 -44.57 25.56 20.55
C ALA A 160 -44.79 25.94 19.07
N THR A 161 -43.77 25.76 18.22
CA THR A 161 -43.85 26.05 16.78
C THR A 161 -43.98 24.80 15.92
N MET A 162 -44.11 23.62 16.53
CA MET A 162 -44.24 22.34 15.84
C MET A 162 -45.72 22.07 15.49
N LEU A 163 -45.98 21.59 14.26
CA LEU A 163 -47.31 21.16 13.83
C LEU A 163 -47.82 20.01 14.71
N GLY A 164 -48.90 20.25 15.47
CA GLY A 164 -49.50 19.29 16.39
C GLY A 164 -49.40 19.64 17.87
N PHE A 165 -48.74 20.75 18.23
CA PHE A 165 -48.61 21.23 19.61
C PHE A 165 -49.96 21.45 20.32
N ASP A 166 -50.97 21.94 19.60
CA ASP A 166 -52.31 22.22 20.15
C ASP A 166 -53.06 20.98 20.62
N LYS A 167 -52.61 19.78 20.21
CA LYS A 167 -53.24 18.51 20.55
C LYS A 167 -52.70 17.87 21.84
N LEU A 168 -51.62 18.41 22.42
CA LEU A 168 -51.06 17.89 23.68
C LEU A 168 -51.86 18.37 24.89
N ALA A 169 -52.12 17.47 25.85
CA ALA A 169 -52.73 17.82 27.13
C ALA A 169 -51.76 18.64 27.99
N SER A 170 -52.26 19.47 28.92
CA SER A 170 -51.42 20.39 29.70
C SER A 170 -50.31 19.70 30.50
N LYS A 171 -50.49 18.42 30.86
CA LYS A 171 -49.49 17.60 31.57
C LYS A 171 -48.39 17.03 30.67
N GLU A 172 -48.58 17.05 29.36
CA GLU A 172 -47.65 16.51 28.35
C GLU A 172 -46.83 17.62 27.67
N ARG A 173 -47.03 18.88 28.06
CA ARG A 173 -46.34 20.06 27.51
C ARG A 173 -45.10 20.48 28.31
N ASP A 174 -44.96 19.97 29.54
CA ASP A 174 -43.84 20.19 30.46
C ASP A 174 -42.78 19.06 30.33
#